data_AF-A0A163J9S6-F1
#
_entry.id   AF-A0A163J9S6-F1
#
_cell.length_a   1.000
_cell.length_b   1.000
_cell.length_c   1.000
_cell.angle_alpha   90.00
_cell.angle_beta   90.00
_cell.angle_gamma   90.00
#
_symmetry.space_group_name_H-M   'P 1'
#
loop_
_entity.id
_entity.type
_entity.pdbx_description
1 polymer ?
#
loop_
_entity_poly.entity_id
_entity_poly.type
_entity_poly.pdbx_seq_one_letter_code
_entity_poly.pdbx_strand_id
1 'polypeptide(L)'
;MPRTQLEMKIKPPRQAREWSYSSHKSIGKAVSSPGIRSNKNTHINCGSSARMAGNVCANVNQIRRQGRWNNTTINGAYLTNFPRELVRSMAGFPTNGRFFCIARAALDLPTSLCKKLFPAIGE
;
A
#
# COMPACT_ATOMS: atom_id res chain seq x y z
N MET A 1 42.99 4.57 -23.36
CA MET A 1 42.17 3.40 -23.00
C MET A 1 40.76 3.59 -23.56
N PRO A 2 40.32 2.80 -24.54
CA PRO A 2 38.97 2.90 -25.09
C PRO A 2 37.94 2.38 -24.08
N ARG A 3 36.86 3.14 -23.86
CA ARG A 3 35.80 2.80 -22.91
C ARG A 3 34.80 1.88 -23.60
N THR A 4 34.79 0.60 -23.26
CA THR A 4 33.85 -0.38 -23.82
C THR A 4 32.40 0.00 -23.45
N GLN A 5 31.63 0.47 -24.43
CA GLN A 5 30.19 0.70 -24.29
C GLN A 5 29.50 -0.66 -24.21
N LEU A 6 29.06 -1.06 -23.01
CA LEU A 6 28.31 -2.30 -22.82
C LEU A 6 26.84 -2.04 -23.17
N GLU A 7 26.47 -2.31 -24.42
CA GLU A 7 25.11 -2.12 -24.93
C GLU A 7 24.13 -3.09 -24.24
N MET A 8 23.40 -2.59 -23.24
CA MET A 8 22.40 -3.38 -22.53
C MET A 8 21.13 -3.50 -23.38
N LYS A 9 21.02 -4.59 -24.15
CA LYS A 9 19.85 -4.90 -24.98
C LYS A 9 18.63 -5.25 -24.11
N ILE A 10 17.85 -4.23 -23.75
CA ILE A 10 16.61 -4.36 -22.96
C ILE A 10 15.59 -5.20 -23.76
N LYS A 11 15.17 -6.34 -23.20
CA LYS A 11 14.10 -7.16 -23.78
C LYS A 11 12.75 -6.44 -23.63
N PRO A 12 11.85 -6.49 -24.63
CA PRO A 12 10.52 -5.93 -24.48
C PRO A 12 9.80 -6.59 -23.30
N PRO A 13 9.01 -5.83 -22.51
CA PRO A 13 8.29 -6.38 -21.37
C PRO A 13 7.32 -7.46 -21.84
N ARG A 14 7.35 -8.63 -21.21
CA ARG A 14 6.30 -9.64 -21.40
C ARG A 14 4.97 -9.02 -20.99
N GLN A 15 3.92 -9.21 -21.79
CA GLN A 15 2.57 -8.88 -21.35
C GLN A 15 2.28 -9.65 -20.06
N ALA A 16 2.08 -8.91 -18.96
CA ALA A 16 1.77 -9.50 -17.68
C ALA A 16 0.32 -9.98 -17.69
N ARG A 17 0.10 -11.30 -17.53
CA ARG A 17 -1.25 -11.83 -17.33
C ARG A 17 -1.70 -11.49 -15.92
N GLU A 18 -2.85 -10.85 -15.80
CA GLU A 18 -3.45 -10.56 -14.49
C GLU A 18 -3.67 -11.85 -13.69
N TRP A 19 -3.48 -11.77 -12.38
CA TRP A 19 -3.70 -12.91 -11.49
C TRP A 19 -5.20 -13.24 -11.44
N SER A 20 -5.53 -14.51 -11.69
CA SER A 20 -6.91 -14.99 -11.58
C SER A 20 -7.46 -14.77 -10.17
N TYR A 21 -8.77 -14.59 -10.03
CA TYR A 21 -9.46 -14.54 -8.73
C TYR A 21 -9.11 -15.74 -7.82
N SER A 22 -8.84 -16.92 -8.39
CA SER A 22 -8.45 -18.12 -7.64
C SER A 22 -7.14 -17.95 -6.84
N SER A 23 -6.26 -17.04 -7.25
CA SER A 23 -5.02 -16.70 -6.55
C SER A 23 -5.26 -16.20 -5.12
N HIS A 24 -6.46 -15.67 -4.83
CA HIS A 24 -6.87 -15.25 -3.48
C HIS A 24 -6.81 -16.39 -2.44
N LYS A 25 -6.82 -17.67 -2.86
CA LYS A 25 -6.62 -18.82 -1.96
C LYS A 25 -5.26 -18.79 -1.23
N SER A 26 -4.25 -18.12 -1.80
CA SER A 26 -2.92 -17.93 -1.17
C SER A 26 -2.99 -17.19 0.17
N ILE A 27 -3.91 -16.24 0.33
CA ILE A 27 -4.09 -15.46 1.57
C ILE A 27 -4.45 -16.39 2.74
N GLY A 28 -5.27 -17.43 2.49
CA GLY A 28 -5.58 -18.42 3.51
C GLY A 28 -4.34 -19.17 4.02
N LYS A 29 -3.40 -19.50 3.13
CA LYS A 29 -2.13 -20.14 3.49
C LYS A 29 -1.21 -19.18 4.26
N ALA A 30 -1.15 -17.92 3.85
CA ALA A 30 -0.35 -16.90 4.53
C ALA A 30 -0.86 -16.62 5.96
N VAL A 31 -2.18 -16.64 6.17
CA VAL A 31 -2.80 -16.49 7.50
C VAL A 31 -2.66 -17.77 8.35
N SER A 32 -2.76 -18.96 7.77
CA SER A 32 -2.57 -20.22 8.52
C SER A 32 -1.12 -20.51 8.89
N SER A 33 -0.14 -19.99 8.14
CA SER A 33 1.30 -20.20 8.39
C SER A 33 1.75 -19.80 9.81
N PRO A 34 1.38 -18.62 10.35
CA PRO A 34 1.60 -18.27 11.76
C PRO A 34 0.54 -18.85 12.72
N GLY A 35 -0.25 -19.84 12.31
CA GLY A 35 -1.28 -20.48 13.15
C GLY A 35 -2.58 -19.68 13.34
N ILE A 36 -2.80 -18.58 12.62
CA ILE A 36 -3.99 -17.75 12.79
C ILE A 36 -5.21 -18.44 12.14
N ARG A 37 -6.24 -18.72 12.94
CA ARG A 37 -7.51 -19.29 12.46
C ARG A 37 -8.50 -18.18 12.09
N SER A 38 -8.97 -18.17 10.84
CA SER A 38 -10.01 -17.25 10.37
C SER A 38 -11.07 -17.98 9.54
N ASN A 39 -12.31 -17.51 9.62
CA ASN A 39 -13.47 -18.03 8.89
C ASN A 39 -13.80 -17.22 7.61
N LYS A 40 -13.32 -15.97 7.51
CA LYS A 40 -13.68 -15.01 6.45
C LYS A 40 -12.43 -14.26 5.98
N ASN A 41 -11.48 -14.99 5.38
CA ASN A 41 -10.15 -14.49 5.03
C ASN A 41 -10.19 -13.20 4.17
N THR A 42 -11.14 -13.09 3.25
CA THR A 42 -11.37 -11.89 2.40
C THR A 42 -11.80 -10.65 3.21
N HIS A 43 -12.43 -10.83 4.37
CA HIS A 43 -12.99 -9.74 5.19
C HIS A 43 -12.10 -9.33 6.38
N ILE A 44 -11.03 -10.08 6.69
CA ILE A 44 -10.10 -9.78 7.81
C ILE A 44 -9.68 -8.31 7.76
N ASN A 45 -9.17 -7.87 6.60
CA ASN A 45 -8.61 -6.53 6.41
C ASN A 45 -9.64 -5.40 6.57
N CYS A 46 -10.92 -5.66 6.30
CA CYS A 46 -11.99 -4.67 6.50
C CYS A 46 -12.31 -4.51 7.99
N GLY A 47 -12.47 -5.62 8.71
CA GLY A 47 -12.74 -5.63 10.14
C GLY A 47 -11.57 -5.10 10.98
N SER A 48 -10.33 -5.41 10.60
CA SER A 48 -9.13 -4.90 11.29
C SER A 48 -8.90 -3.40 11.04
N SER A 49 -9.01 -2.94 9.79
CA SER A 49 -8.86 -1.53 9.41
C SER A 49 -9.80 -0.62 10.21
N ALA A 50 -11.08 -0.97 10.30
CA ALA A 50 -12.06 -0.20 11.07
C ALA A 50 -11.74 -0.15 12.57
N ARG A 51 -11.22 -1.25 13.15
CA ARG A 51 -10.81 -1.30 14.57
C ARG A 51 -9.58 -0.44 14.83
N MET A 52 -8.53 -0.56 14.00
CA MET A 52 -7.32 0.27 14.15
C MET A 52 -7.66 1.76 14.07
N ALA A 53 -8.51 2.15 13.11
CA ALA A 53 -8.97 3.52 12.96
C ALA A 53 -9.83 4.03 14.13
N GLY A 54 -10.60 3.15 14.79
CA GLY A 54 -11.26 3.46 16.05
C GLY A 54 -10.26 3.70 17.18
N ASN A 55 -9.27 2.82 17.34
CA ASN A 55 -8.27 2.88 18.41
C ASN A 55 -7.39 4.16 18.36
N VAL A 56 -7.09 4.67 17.16
CA VAL A 56 -6.31 5.91 16.98
C VAL A 56 -7.17 7.19 16.95
N CYS A 57 -8.47 7.08 17.25
CA CYS A 57 -9.43 8.18 17.21
C CYS A 57 -9.50 8.90 15.84
N ALA A 58 -9.47 8.13 14.74
CA ALA A 58 -9.72 8.70 13.41
C ALA A 58 -11.20 9.13 13.28
N ASN A 59 -11.46 10.19 12.51
CA ASN A 59 -12.81 10.74 12.38
C ASN A 59 -13.82 9.68 11.92
N VAL A 60 -14.89 9.45 12.69
CA VAL A 60 -15.92 8.43 12.45
C VAL A 60 -16.52 8.53 11.04
N ASN A 61 -16.68 9.74 10.50
CA ASN A 61 -17.18 9.94 9.15
C ASN A 61 -16.19 9.46 8.07
N GLN A 62 -14.88 9.54 8.31
CA GLN A 62 -13.87 8.95 7.42
C GLN A 62 -13.86 7.42 7.52
N ILE A 63 -13.94 6.84 8.74
CA ILE A 63 -14.00 5.39 8.96
C ILE A 63 -15.17 4.77 8.18
N ARG A 64 -16.36 5.37 8.30
CA ARG A 64 -17.59 4.92 7.62
C ARG A 64 -17.47 4.95 6.10
N ARG A 65 -16.79 5.97 5.54
CA ARG A 65 -16.56 6.13 4.09
C ARG A 65 -15.63 5.05 3.53
N GLN A 66 -14.47 4.83 4.15
CA GLN A 66 -13.47 3.86 3.68
C GLN A 66 -14.01 2.43 3.65
N GLY A 67 -14.71 2.01 4.71
CA GLY A 67 -15.24 0.66 4.75
C GLY A 67 -16.45 0.44 3.82
N ARG A 68 -17.03 1.49 3.25
CA ARG A 68 -18.26 1.45 2.42
C ARG A 68 -19.47 0.79 3.11
N TRP A 69 -19.65 1.02 4.42
CA TRP A 69 -20.70 0.34 5.24
C TRP A 69 -22.11 0.96 5.14
N ASN A 70 -22.38 1.94 4.26
CA ASN A 70 -23.76 2.37 3.99
C ASN A 70 -23.98 2.81 2.52
N ASN A 71 -25.24 2.76 2.08
CA ASN A 71 -25.66 3.19 0.74
C ASN A 71 -25.84 4.72 0.60
N THR A 72 -25.99 5.47 1.70
CA THR A 72 -26.28 6.92 1.65
C THR A 72 -25.06 7.80 1.39
N THR A 73 -23.84 7.23 1.26
CA THR A 73 -22.60 8.01 1.10
C THR A 73 -21.96 7.90 -0.29
N ILE A 74 -22.66 7.45 -1.34
CA ILE A 74 -22.09 7.42 -2.71
C ILE A 74 -21.59 8.82 -3.15
N ASN A 75 -22.43 9.85 -3.02
CA ASN A 75 -22.04 11.22 -3.37
C ASN A 75 -20.97 11.78 -2.40
N GLY A 76 -21.11 11.50 -1.11
CA GLY A 76 -20.15 11.96 -0.09
C GLY A 76 -18.75 11.32 -0.19
N ALA A 77 -18.64 10.13 -0.80
CA ALA A 77 -17.37 9.43 -1.01
C ALA A 77 -16.59 9.95 -2.22
N TYR A 78 -17.27 10.50 -3.24
CA TYR A 78 -16.63 11.01 -4.46
C TYR A 78 -16.50 12.55 -4.49
N LEU A 79 -17.34 13.29 -3.75
CA LEU A 79 -17.35 14.77 -3.76
C LEU A 79 -16.52 15.43 -2.66
N THR A 80 -15.70 14.68 -1.91
CA THR A 80 -14.89 15.25 -0.82
C THR A 80 -13.46 14.75 -0.82
N ASN A 81 -12.56 15.54 -0.23
CA ASN A 81 -11.13 15.23 -0.15
C ASN A 81 -10.87 13.85 0.47
N PHE A 82 -9.84 13.18 -0.05
CA PHE A 82 -9.38 11.86 0.38
C PHE A 82 -9.21 11.78 1.92
N PRO A 83 -9.62 10.69 2.59
CA PRO A 83 -9.65 10.59 4.06
C PRO A 83 -8.23 10.46 4.64
N ARG A 84 -7.51 11.59 4.70
CA ARG A 84 -6.09 11.69 5.05
C ARG A 84 -5.79 11.22 6.46
N GLU A 85 -6.63 11.54 7.45
CA GLU A 85 -6.41 11.11 8.84
C GLU A 85 -6.53 9.59 8.94
N LEU A 86 -7.51 9.02 8.26
CA LEU A 86 -7.71 7.58 8.22
C LEU A 86 -6.54 6.86 7.52
N VAL A 87 -6.09 7.35 6.38
CA VAL A 87 -5.00 6.70 5.63
C VAL A 87 -3.68 6.79 6.39
N ARG A 88 -3.43 7.91 7.08
CA ARG A 88 -2.34 8.00 8.07
C ARG A 88 -2.47 6.94 9.16
N SER A 89 -3.66 6.78 9.75
CA SER A 89 -3.88 5.80 10.80
C SER A 89 -3.75 4.34 10.35
N MET A 90 -4.18 4.02 9.13
CA MET A 90 -3.99 2.67 8.57
C MET A 90 -2.50 2.35 8.34
N ALA A 91 -1.67 3.37 8.11
CA ALA A 91 -0.22 3.26 8.03
C ALA A 91 0.48 3.45 9.39
N GLY A 92 -0.25 3.46 10.51
CA GLY A 92 0.30 3.51 11.87
C GLY A 92 0.70 4.91 12.36
N PHE A 93 0.40 5.97 11.61
CA PHE A 93 0.72 7.35 12.03
C PHE A 93 -0.42 7.99 12.83
N PRO A 94 -0.14 8.84 13.84
CA PRO A 94 -1.15 9.70 14.46
C PRO A 94 -1.94 10.52 13.44
N THR A 95 -3.22 10.73 13.75
CA THR A 95 -4.20 11.46 12.93
C THR A 95 -3.84 12.94 12.78
N ASN A 96 -3.31 13.56 13.82
CA ASN A 96 -2.89 14.97 13.85
C ASN A 96 -1.89 15.32 12.72
N GLY A 97 -2.27 16.24 11.83
CA GLY A 97 -1.52 16.60 10.62
C GLY A 97 -0.15 17.28 10.81
N ARG A 98 0.35 17.42 12.05
CA ARG A 98 1.59 18.14 12.41
C ARG A 98 2.87 17.29 12.37
N PHE A 99 2.73 16.00 12.08
CA PHE A 99 3.82 15.02 11.93
C PHE A 99 3.62 14.27 10.61
N PHE A 100 4.60 13.76 9.87
CA PHE A 100 6.06 13.73 10.05
C PHE A 100 6.72 13.98 8.70
N CYS A 101 8.01 14.31 8.70
CA CYS A 101 8.92 13.71 7.72
C CYS A 101 9.35 12.34 8.28
N ILE A 102 9.20 11.25 7.53
CA ILE A 102 10.04 10.07 7.81
C ILE A 102 11.42 10.47 7.32
N ALA A 103 12.32 10.83 8.23
CA ALA A 103 13.71 11.04 7.87
C ALA A 103 14.19 9.77 7.17
N ARG A 104 14.62 9.91 5.90
CA ARG A 104 15.27 8.81 5.20
C ARG A 104 16.47 8.36 6.05
N ALA A 105 16.78 7.07 6.02
CA ALA A 105 17.98 6.56 6.66
C ALA A 105 19.18 7.45 6.25
N ALA A 106 20.04 7.81 7.20
CA ALA A 106 21.05 8.86 7.05
C ALA A 106 22.21 8.55 6.08
N LEU A 107 21.99 7.59 5.18
CA LEU A 107 22.85 7.19 4.09
C LEU A 107 22.06 7.35 2.80
N ASP A 108 22.37 8.38 2.02
CA ASP A 108 21.92 8.45 0.65
C ASP A 108 22.47 7.24 -0.13
N LEU A 109 21.57 6.48 -0.75
CA LEU A 109 21.93 5.31 -1.53
C LEU A 109 22.87 5.73 -2.67
N PRO A 110 24.04 5.08 -2.86
CA PRO A 110 24.96 5.42 -3.93
C PRO A 110 24.25 5.43 -5.28
N THR A 111 24.39 6.51 -6.05
CA THR A 111 23.69 6.68 -7.34
C THR A 111 23.96 5.53 -8.32
N SER A 112 25.15 4.91 -8.23
CA SER A 112 25.51 3.70 -8.97
C SER A 112 24.66 2.48 -8.64
N LEU A 113 24.23 2.32 -7.39
CA LEU A 113 23.32 1.26 -6.96
C LEU A 113 21.89 1.53 -7.45
N CYS A 114 21.42 2.77 -7.32
CA CYS A 114 20.10 3.19 -7.82
C CYS A 114 19.96 2.96 -9.33
N LYS A 115 20.95 3.41 -10.12
CA LYS A 115 21.01 3.22 -11.59
C LYS A 115 21.10 1.74 -11.98
N LYS A 116 21.65 0.87 -11.12
CA LYS A 116 21.73 -0.59 -11.36
C LYS A 116 20.43 -1.33 -11.02
N LEU A 117 19.70 -0.89 -9.99
CA LEU A 117 18.42 -1.49 -9.57
C LEU A 117 17.25 -1.03 -10.44
N PHE A 118 17.25 0.23 -10.85
CA PHE A 118 16.16 0.85 -11.61
C PHE A 118 16.68 1.51 -12.91
N PRO A 119 17.26 0.73 -13.86
CA PRO A 119 17.93 1.28 -15.04
C PRO A 119 17.00 2.01 -16.04
N ALA A 120 15.68 1.90 -15.87
CA ALA A 120 14.67 2.60 -16.66
C ALA A 120 14.16 3.90 -16.01
N ILE A 121 14.54 4.17 -14.76
CA ILE A 121 14.28 5.45 -14.08
C ILE A 121 15.53 6.31 -14.28
N GLY A 122 15.39 7.42 -15.01
CA GLY A 122 16.46 8.39 -15.20
C GLY A 122 16.83 9.13 -13.91
N GLU A 123 17.84 10.00 -14.01
CA GLU A 123 18.08 11.06 -13.01
C GLU A 123 16.96 12.10 -13.01
#